data_AF-A0AAD1W060-F1
#
_entry.id   AF-A0AAD1W060-F1
#
_cell.length_a   1.000
_cell.length_b   1.000
_cell.length_c   1.000
_cell.angle_alpha   90.00
_cell.angle_beta   90.00
_cell.angle_gamma   90.00
#
_symmetry.space_group_name_H-M   'P 1'
#
loop_
_entity.id
_entity.type
_entity.pdbx_description
1 polymer ?
#
loop_
_entity_poly.entity_id
_entity_poly.type
_entity_poly.pdbx_seq_one_letter_code
_entity_poly.pdbx_strand_id
1 'polypeptide(L)'
;MRLWTQARQMGWYAAKCITADLLGQDIEMDFCFELFAHITKFFNYKVILLGKYNAQGLGTDHELMLRCTKGMEYVKVVMQNGRMMGAVLIGETDLEETFENLILNQMDLSQYGENLLDPNIDIEDYFD
;
A
#
# COMPACT_ATOMS: atom_id res chain seq x y z
N MET A 1 -5.41 17.00 -2.91
CA MET A 1 -6.26 15.99 -3.57
C MET A 1 -5.70 15.70 -4.95
N ARG A 2 -5.37 14.43 -5.24
CA ARG A 2 -4.69 14.06 -6.50
C ARG A 2 -5.51 13.14 -7.40
N LEU A 3 -6.62 12.54 -6.91
CA LEU A 3 -7.42 11.54 -7.62
C LEU A 3 -8.92 11.74 -7.38
N TRP A 4 -9.75 11.48 -8.40
CA TRP A 4 -11.22 11.64 -8.35
C TRP A 4 -11.89 10.68 -7.36
N THR A 5 -11.40 9.44 -7.27
CA THR A 5 -11.90 8.42 -6.33
C THR A 5 -11.70 8.85 -4.87
N GLN A 6 -10.54 9.40 -4.55
CA GLN A 6 -10.24 9.95 -3.23
C GLN A 6 -11.14 11.15 -2.90
N ALA A 7 -11.35 12.05 -3.86
CA ALA A 7 -12.26 13.18 -3.66
C ALA A 7 -13.69 12.72 -3.33
N ARG A 8 -14.18 11.68 -4.01
CA ARG A 8 -15.48 11.07 -3.72
C ARG A 8 -15.55 10.48 -2.31
N GLN A 9 -14.56 9.69 -1.91
CA GLN A 9 -14.48 9.10 -0.57
C GLN A 9 -14.42 10.18 0.52
N MET A 10 -13.60 11.22 0.33
CA MET A 10 -13.52 12.39 1.21
C MET A 10 -14.85 13.11 1.35
N GLY A 11 -15.56 13.35 0.24
CA GLY A 11 -16.87 13.99 0.26
C GLY A 11 -17.92 13.19 1.03
N TRP A 12 -17.94 11.86 0.85
CA TRP A 12 -18.84 10.99 1.61
C TRP A 12 -18.52 10.98 3.10
N TYR A 13 -17.25 10.86 3.47
CA TYR A 13 -16.86 10.87 4.88
C TYR A 13 -17.16 12.22 5.56
N ALA A 14 -16.95 13.35 4.86
CA ALA A 14 -17.33 14.66 5.36
C ALA A 14 -18.85 14.75 5.66
N ALA A 15 -19.70 14.23 4.78
CA ALA A 15 -21.14 14.18 5.03
C ALA A 15 -21.50 13.29 6.24
N LYS A 16 -20.81 12.15 6.42
CA LYS A 16 -20.98 11.29 7.60
C LYS A 16 -20.58 12.03 8.89
N CYS A 17 -19.46 12.75 8.90
CA CYS A 17 -19.03 13.54 10.06
C CYS A 17 -20.04 14.63 10.43
N ILE A 18 -20.56 15.38 9.45
CA ILE A 18 -21.60 16.40 9.70
C ILE A 18 -22.85 15.77 10.32
N THR A 19 -23.25 14.58 9.83
CA THR A 19 -24.42 13.87 10.35
C THR A 19 -24.18 13.35 11.77
N ALA A 20 -23.00 12.80 12.05
CA ALA A 20 -22.63 12.28 13.36
C ALA A 20 -22.63 13.39 14.42
N ASP A 21 -22.06 14.56 14.09
CA ASP A 21 -22.06 15.75 14.95
C ASP A 21 -23.49 16.22 15.29
N LEU A 22 -24.37 16.31 14.29
CA LEU A 22 -25.78 16.69 14.49
C LEU A 22 -26.56 15.70 15.38
N LEU A 23 -26.16 14.41 15.38
CA LEU A 23 -26.81 13.35 16.15
C LEU A 23 -26.11 13.07 17.50
N GLY A 24 -25.00 13.75 17.81
CA GLY A 24 -24.19 13.48 18.99
C GLY A 24 -23.59 12.07 19.00
N GLN A 25 -23.27 11.53 17.82
CA GLN A 25 -22.67 10.21 17.65
C GLN A 25 -21.18 10.35 17.34
N ASP A 26 -20.38 9.41 17.85
CA ASP A 26 -18.99 9.27 17.43
C ASP A 26 -18.91 8.56 16.07
N ILE A 27 -17.89 8.91 15.29
CA ILE A 27 -17.60 8.27 14.01
C ILE A 27 -16.12 7.93 13.91
N GLU A 28 -15.84 6.68 13.54
CA GLU A 28 -14.49 6.20 13.25
C GLU A 28 -14.06 6.57 11.83
N MET A 29 -12.75 6.74 11.64
CA MET A 29 -12.19 7.00 10.33
C MET A 29 -12.46 5.81 9.40
N ASP A 30 -12.98 6.10 8.21
CA ASP A 30 -13.22 5.07 7.20
C ASP A 30 -11.88 4.48 6.74
N PHE A 31 -11.80 3.15 6.61
CA PHE A 31 -10.61 2.41 6.20
C PHE A 31 -9.99 2.95 4.89
N CYS A 32 -10.81 3.54 4.02
CA CYS A 32 -10.36 4.21 2.79
C CYS A 32 -9.31 5.33 3.03
N PHE A 33 -9.11 5.79 4.27
CA PHE A 33 -8.11 6.80 4.64
C PHE A 33 -6.85 6.22 5.28
N GLU A 34 -6.80 4.93 5.58
CA GLU A 34 -5.67 4.30 6.27
C GLU A 34 -4.50 4.03 5.32
N LEU A 35 -4.78 3.70 4.06
CA LEU A 35 -3.77 3.41 3.05
C LEU A 35 -4.00 4.20 1.76
N PHE A 36 -2.92 4.81 1.25
CA PHE A 36 -2.92 5.30 -0.13
C PHE A 36 -2.81 4.11 -1.08
N ALA A 37 -3.86 3.83 -1.86
CA ALA A 37 -3.82 2.85 -2.93
C ALA A 37 -4.22 3.51 -4.27
N HIS A 38 -3.44 3.29 -5.32
CA HIS A 38 -3.76 3.77 -6.66
C HIS A 38 -3.33 2.79 -7.73
N ILE A 39 -4.26 2.50 -8.65
CA ILE A 39 -4.03 1.66 -9.82
C ILE A 39 -4.18 2.53 -11.08
N THR A 40 -3.21 2.41 -11.97
CA THR A 40 -3.23 3.05 -13.29
C THR A 40 -2.62 2.12 -14.34
N LYS A 41 -2.69 2.52 -15.60
CA LYS A 41 -2.01 1.84 -16.71
C LYS A 41 -1.07 2.80 -17.41
N PHE A 42 0.18 2.38 -17.60
CA PHE A 42 1.18 3.15 -18.33
C PHE A 42 1.90 2.23 -19.32
N PHE A 43 1.93 2.61 -20.60
CA PHE A 43 2.42 1.74 -21.69
C PHE A 43 1.82 0.32 -21.67
N ASN A 44 0.53 0.20 -21.35
CA ASN A 44 -0.20 -1.07 -21.20
C ASN A 44 0.26 -1.98 -20.04
N TYR A 45 1.18 -1.52 -19.20
CA TYR A 45 1.49 -2.18 -17.94
C TYR A 45 0.52 -1.73 -16.85
N LYS A 46 0.01 -2.67 -16.06
CA LYS A 46 -0.65 -2.40 -14.78
C LYS A 46 0.39 -1.76 -13.85
N VAL A 47 0.07 -0.62 -13.24
CA VAL A 47 0.94 0.10 -12.30
C VAL A 47 0.15 0.38 -11.04
N ILE A 48 0.68 -0.07 -9.90
CA ILE A 48 0.02 -0.02 -8.61
C ILE A 48 0.96 0.64 -7.61
N LEU A 49 0.41 1.61 -6.88
CA LEU A 49 1.12 2.41 -5.89
C LEU A 49 0.42 2.22 -4.54
N LEU A 50 1.15 1.71 -3.55
CA LEU A 50 0.65 1.41 -2.21
C LEU A 50 1.41 2.21 -1.15
N GLY A 51 0.68 2.78 -0.19
CA GLY A 51 1.21 3.49 0.98
C GLY A 51 2.24 4.56 0.63
N LYS A 52 3.39 4.50 1.33
CA LYS A 52 4.57 5.36 1.13
C LYS A 52 5.44 4.87 -0.03
N TYR A 53 4.84 4.61 -1.20
CA TYR A 53 5.46 3.99 -2.39
C TYR A 53 6.76 4.64 -2.90
N ASN A 54 7.05 5.89 -2.53
CA ASN A 54 8.28 6.62 -2.88
C ASN A 54 9.06 7.08 -1.63
N ALA A 55 8.84 6.43 -0.47
CA ALA A 55 9.36 6.82 0.83
C ALA A 55 8.97 8.23 1.31
N GLN A 56 7.85 8.77 0.81
CA GLN A 56 7.33 10.09 1.21
C GLN A 56 7.20 10.23 2.73
N GLY A 57 7.90 11.22 3.27
CA GLY A 57 7.85 11.55 4.70
C GLY A 57 8.56 10.56 5.62
N LEU A 58 9.37 9.62 5.10
CA LEU A 58 10.13 8.67 5.94
C LEU A 58 11.53 9.16 6.33
N GLY A 59 12.03 10.24 5.72
CA GLY A 59 13.41 10.67 5.90
C GLY A 59 14.38 9.73 5.17
N THR A 60 15.61 9.61 5.67
CA THR A 60 16.68 8.81 5.04
C THR A 60 16.81 7.39 5.58
N ASP A 61 16.16 7.10 6.71
CA ASP A 61 16.24 5.80 7.40
C ASP A 61 15.16 4.86 6.87
N HIS A 62 15.28 4.49 5.60
CA HIS A 62 14.41 3.54 4.93
C HIS A 62 15.23 2.68 3.97
N GLU A 63 14.76 1.46 3.76
CA GLU A 63 15.38 0.50 2.85
C GLU A 63 14.48 0.29 1.63
N LEU A 64 15.12 0.09 0.47
CA LEU A 64 14.43 -0.19 -0.77
C LEU A 64 14.78 -1.60 -1.23
N MET A 65 13.77 -2.45 -1.32
CA MET A 65 13.91 -3.80 -1.86
C MET A 65 13.35 -3.85 -3.28
N LEU A 66 14.03 -4.58 -4.17
CA LEU A 66 13.72 -4.60 -5.59
C LEU A 66 13.73 -6.03 -6.14
N ARG A 67 12.67 -6.39 -6.86
CA ARG A 67 12.62 -7.55 -7.75
C ARG A 67 12.22 -7.08 -9.14
N CYS A 68 12.92 -7.52 -10.16
CA CYS A 68 12.65 -7.12 -11.53
C CYS A 68 12.87 -8.30 -12.46
N THR A 69 11.81 -8.66 -13.20
CA THR A 69 11.91 -9.62 -14.27
C THR A 69 11.65 -8.91 -15.59
N LYS A 70 12.73 -8.70 -16.36
CA LYS A 70 12.73 -7.83 -17.52
C LYS A 70 11.59 -8.15 -18.49
N GLY A 71 10.75 -7.15 -18.75
CA GLY A 71 9.62 -7.24 -19.68
C GLY A 71 8.36 -7.86 -19.09
N MET A 72 8.42 -8.42 -17.88
CA MET A 72 7.29 -9.04 -17.18
C MET A 72 6.82 -8.18 -16.02
N GLU A 73 7.69 -7.94 -15.05
CA GLU A 73 7.30 -7.28 -13.80
C GLU A 73 8.43 -6.47 -13.15
N TYR A 74 8.02 -5.51 -12.33
CA TYR A 74 8.88 -4.77 -11.42
C TYR A 74 8.16 -4.57 -10.09
N VAL A 75 8.81 -4.98 -9.01
CA VAL A 75 8.35 -4.85 -7.64
C VAL A 75 9.38 -4.03 -6.87
N LYS A 76 8.94 -2.93 -6.28
CA LYS A 76 9.72 -2.13 -5.34
C LYS A 76 8.98 -2.01 -4.04
N VAL A 77 9.64 -2.36 -2.94
CA VAL A 77 9.11 -2.22 -1.59
C VAL A 77 9.93 -1.19 -0.82
N VAL A 78 9.23 -0.37 -0.03
CA VAL A 78 9.81 0.58 0.91
C VAL A 78 9.66 0.02 2.31
N MET A 79 10.77 -0.22 2.98
CA MET A 79 10.84 -0.76 4.34
C MET A 79 11.34 0.31 5.31
N GLN A 80 10.83 0.31 6.54
CA GLN A 80 11.39 1.09 7.65
C GLN A 80 11.17 0.35 8.96
N ASN A 81 12.21 0.21 9.78
CA ASN A 81 12.14 -0.48 11.08
C ASN A 81 11.50 -1.88 10.99
N GLY A 82 11.89 -2.66 9.97
CA GLY A 82 11.35 -4.00 9.74
C GLY A 82 9.96 -4.05 9.12
N ARG A 83 9.28 -2.93 8.88
CA ARG A 83 7.88 -2.90 8.42
C ARG A 83 7.76 -2.41 7.00
N MET A 84 6.78 -2.95 6.28
CA MET A 84 6.43 -2.47 4.94
C MET A 84 5.68 -1.14 5.04
N MET A 85 6.21 -0.11 4.39
CA MET A 85 5.63 1.23 4.40
C MET A 85 4.95 1.59 3.08
N GLY A 86 5.35 0.95 1.98
CA GLY A 86 4.74 1.18 0.68
C GLY A 86 5.37 0.34 -0.43
N ALA A 87 4.72 0.29 -1.58
CA ALA A 87 5.17 -0.48 -2.72
C ALA A 87 4.84 0.16 -4.07
N VAL A 88 5.64 -0.17 -5.08
CA VAL A 88 5.33 0.05 -6.50
C VAL A 88 5.35 -1.32 -7.18
N LEU A 89 4.21 -1.71 -7.75
CA LEU A 89 4.05 -2.97 -8.47
C LEU A 89 3.73 -2.63 -9.94
N ILE A 90 4.50 -3.20 -10.87
CA ILE A 90 4.33 -2.99 -12.30
C ILE A 90 4.29 -4.35 -12.98
N GLY A 91 3.30 -4.56 -13.85
CA GLY A 91 3.03 -5.86 -14.47
C GLY A 91 1.99 -6.66 -13.66
N GLU A 92 1.82 -7.93 -14.02
CA GLU A 92 0.97 -8.86 -13.27
C GLU A 92 1.83 -9.52 -12.19
N THR A 93 1.81 -8.92 -11.00
CA THR A 93 2.64 -9.36 -9.86
C THR A 93 1.90 -10.27 -8.89
N ASP A 94 0.57 -10.18 -8.85
CA ASP A 94 -0.33 -10.86 -7.91
C ASP A 94 0.01 -10.60 -6.41
N LEU A 95 0.73 -9.51 -6.11
CA LEU A 95 1.17 -9.15 -4.75
C LEU A 95 0.35 -8.00 -4.13
N GLU A 96 -0.66 -7.49 -4.84
CA GLU A 96 -1.33 -6.24 -4.48
C GLU A 96 -2.02 -6.32 -3.12
N GLU A 97 -2.83 -7.35 -2.93
CA GLU A 97 -3.63 -7.58 -1.72
C GLU A 97 -2.72 -7.92 -0.53
N THR A 98 -1.77 -8.82 -0.76
CA THR A 98 -0.77 -9.23 0.22
C THR A 98 0.00 -8.02 0.74
N PHE A 99 0.53 -7.18 -0.15
CA PHE A 99 1.31 -6.01 0.28
C PHE A 99 0.45 -4.92 0.91
N GLU A 100 -0.80 -4.75 0.47
CA GLU A 100 -1.78 -3.89 1.15
C GLU A 100 -1.97 -4.34 2.60
N ASN A 101 -2.22 -5.63 2.83
CA ASN A 101 -2.40 -6.20 4.17
C ASN A 101 -1.13 -6.07 5.03
N LEU A 102 0.06 -6.32 4.47
CA LEU A 102 1.34 -6.15 5.18
C LEU A 102 1.52 -4.70 5.68
N ILE A 103 1.16 -3.71 4.86
CA ILE A 103 1.27 -2.29 5.22
C ILE A 103 0.23 -1.94 6.30
N LEU A 104 -1.01 -2.38 6.15
CA LEU A 104 -2.09 -2.06 7.09
C LEU A 104 -1.85 -2.67 8.47
N ASN A 105 -1.46 -3.95 8.51
CA ASN A 105 -1.21 -4.68 9.75
C ASN A 105 0.12 -4.27 10.41
N GLN A 106 0.96 -3.49 9.71
CA GLN A 106 2.26 -3.05 10.20
C GLN A 106 3.13 -4.22 10.69
N MET A 107 3.11 -5.36 10.00
CA MET A 107 3.81 -6.56 10.48
C MET A 107 5.33 -6.37 10.43
N ASP A 108 6.02 -6.98 11.40
CA ASP A 108 7.48 -7.02 11.43
C ASP A 108 7.98 -8.11 10.47
N LEU A 109 8.65 -7.68 9.41
CA LEU A 109 9.19 -8.48 8.33
C LEU A 109 10.72 -8.63 8.43
N SER A 110 11.34 -8.17 9.52
CA SER A 110 12.80 -8.21 9.70
C SER A 110 13.39 -9.61 9.52
N GLN A 111 12.62 -10.66 9.88
CA GLN A 111 13.05 -12.05 9.77
C GLN A 111 13.21 -12.55 8.32
N TYR A 112 12.54 -11.91 7.35
CA TYR A 112 12.59 -12.33 5.95
C TYR A 112 13.78 -11.71 5.21
N GLY A 113 14.24 -10.53 5.64
CA GLY A 113 15.38 -9.84 5.02
C GLY A 113 15.22 -9.76 3.50
N GLU A 114 16.27 -10.11 2.75
CA GLU A 114 16.26 -10.11 1.28
C GLU A 114 15.28 -11.11 0.65
N ASN A 115 14.89 -12.15 1.38
CA ASN A 115 13.99 -13.20 0.87
C ASN A 115 12.53 -12.74 0.78
N LEU A 116 12.18 -11.57 1.32
CA LEU A 116 10.81 -11.04 1.24
C LEU A 116 10.32 -10.90 -0.21
N LEU A 117 11.20 -10.80 -1.21
CA LEU A 117 10.81 -10.72 -2.62
C LEU A 117 11.13 -11.98 -3.42
N ASP A 118 11.55 -13.08 -2.79
CA ASP A 118 11.82 -14.33 -3.51
C ASP A 118 10.51 -14.87 -4.12
N PRO A 119 10.42 -15.03 -5.45
CA PRO A 119 9.20 -15.53 -6.10
C PRO A 119 8.89 -17.00 -5.78
N ASN A 120 9.83 -17.75 -5.20
CA ASN A 120 9.60 -19.13 -4.76
C ASN A 120 9.05 -19.22 -3.33
N ILE A 121 8.98 -18.10 -2.63
CA ILE A 121 8.39 -18.02 -1.30
C ILE A 121 6.98 -17.48 -1.48
N ASP A 122 5.99 -18.31 -1.15
CA ASP A 122 4.62 -17.85 -1.06
C ASP A 122 4.48 -17.03 0.21
N ILE A 123 4.37 -15.71 0.06
CA ILE A 123 4.27 -14.78 1.18
C ILE A 123 2.87 -14.91 1.80
N GLU A 124 1.84 -15.21 1.01
CA GLU A 124 0.44 -15.28 1.46
C GLU A 124 0.23 -16.35 2.53
N ASP A 125 0.81 -17.52 2.33
CA ASP A 125 0.72 -18.68 3.24
C ASP A 125 1.25 -18.40 4.67
N TYR A 126 2.05 -17.35 4.87
CA TYR A 126 2.60 -17.00 6.20
C TYR A 126 1.72 -16.03 6.99
N PHE A 127 0.71 -15.43 6.35
CA PHE A 127 -0.06 -14.32 6.94
C PHE A 127 -1.58 -14.54 6.97
N ASP A 128 -2.06 -15.69 6.51
CA ASP A 128 -3.39 -16.26 6.84
C ASP A 128 -3.42 -16.87 8.26
#